data_AF-A0A6V8ESX4-F1
#
_entry.id   AF-A0A6V8ESX4-F1
#
_cell.length_a   1.000
_cell.length_b   1.000
_cell.length_c   1.000
_cell.angle_alpha   90.00
_cell.angle_beta   90.00
_cell.angle_gamma   90.00
#
_symmetry.space_group_name_H-M   'P 1'
#
loop_
_entity.id
_entity.type
_entity.pdbx_description
1 polymer ?
#
loop_
_entity_poly.entity_id
_entity_poly.type
_entity_poly.pdbx_seq_one_letter_code
_entity_poly.pdbx_strand_id
1 'polypeptide(L)' 'GGLCTQYMADEVVVNETDVGVFMSPTKSFLLPEDTSTDIIMVGPGTGIAPFRAFMEQRVHDKAPGRNWLFFG' A
#
# COMPACT_ATOMS: atom_id res chain seq x y z
N GLY A 1 11.10 2.93 21.19
CA GLY A 1 10.18 2.49 20.12
C GLY A 1 10.76 1.31 19.39
N GLY A 2 10.16 0.89 18.28
CA GLY A 2 10.81 -0.05 17.37
C GLY A 2 11.98 0.65 16.67
N LEU A 3 13.13 -0.03 16.50
CA LEU A 3 14.34 0.61 15.97
C LEU A 3 14.12 1.22 14.58
N CYS A 4 13.51 0.48 13.66
CA CYS A 4 13.22 0.99 12.30
C CYS A 4 12.20 2.14 12.32
N THR A 5 11.11 2.01 13.07
CA THR A 5 10.05 3.04 13.09
C THR A 5 10.51 4.33 13.77
N GLN A 6 11.35 4.23 14.80
CA GLN A 6 11.91 5.39 15.48
C GLN A 6 12.98 6.08 14.61
N TYR A 7 13.88 5.30 13.99
CA TYR A 7 14.84 5.83 13.02
C TYR A 7 14.13 6.61 11.89
N MET A 8 13.11 6.01 11.27
CA MET A 8 12.35 6.66 10.19
C MET A 8 11.58 7.90 10.64
N ALA A 9 11.11 7.94 11.88
CA ALA A 9 10.29 9.04 12.39
C ALA A 9 11.13 10.22 12.90
N ASP A 10 12.24 9.95 13.59
CA ASP A 10 12.95 10.94 14.40
C ASP A 10 14.35 11.29 13.86
N GLU A 11 14.96 10.41 13.06
CA GLU A 11 16.37 10.55 12.63
C GLU A 11 16.54 10.82 11.12
N VAL A 12 15.55 10.46 10.29
CA VAL A 12 15.59 10.67 8.83
C VAL A 12 15.20 12.11 8.48
N VAL A 13 16.11 12.82 7.82
CA VAL A 13 15.88 14.18 7.31
C VAL A 13 15.63 14.13 5.80
N VAL A 14 14.51 14.74 5.38
CA VAL A 14 14.07 14.77 3.99
C VAL A 14 15.12 15.47 3.12
N ASN A 15 15.51 14.82 2.02
CA ASN A 15 16.54 15.26 1.06
C ASN A 15 17.98 15.32 1.61
N GLU A 16 18.24 14.79 2.80
CA GLU A 16 19.59 14.78 3.39
C GLU A 16 20.05 13.38 3.80
N THR A 17 19.16 12.56 4.34
CA THR A 17 19.49 11.21 4.80
C THR A 17 19.23 10.19 3.69
N ASP A 18 20.29 9.52 3.23
CA ASP A 18 20.17 8.37 2.32
C ASP A 18 19.66 7.14 3.07
N VAL A 19 18.50 6.62 2.67
CA VAL A 19 17.89 5.43 3.25
C VAL A 19 18.05 4.25 2.31
N GLY A 20 18.77 3.21 2.75
CA GLY A 20 18.90 1.97 2.00
C GLY A 20 17.57 1.21 1.92
N VAL A 21 17.04 1.03 0.70
CA VAL A 21 15.78 0.33 0.45
C VAL A 21 15.95 -0.77 -0.58
N PHE A 22 15.14 -1.82 -0.47
CA PHE A 22 15.05 -2.87 -1.47
C PHE A 22 13.60 -3.37 -1.58
N MET A 23 13.26 -3.94 -2.73
CA MET A 23 11.93 -4.51 -2.96
C MET A 23 11.88 -5.97 -2.50
N SER A 24 10.87 -6.31 -1.71
CA SER A 24 10.54 -7.70 -1.38
C SER A 24 9.27 -8.11 -2.14
N PRO A 25 9.37 -8.92 -3.22
CA PRO A 25 8.23 -9.26 -4.05
C PRO A 25 7.22 -10.15 -3.30
N THR A 26 5.92 -9.84 -3.42
CA THR A 26 4.84 -10.66 -2.87
C THR A 26 4.10 -11.37 -4.01
N LYS A 27 3.85 -12.69 -3.86
CA LYS A 27 3.18 -13.52 -4.89
C LYS A 27 1.67 -13.73 -4.64
N SER A 28 1.19 -13.44 -3.44
CA SER A 28 -0.18 -13.79 -3.01
C SER A 28 -1.09 -12.60 -2.76
N PHE A 29 -0.58 -11.36 -2.82
CA PHE A 29 -1.34 -10.14 -2.53
C PHE A 29 -1.30 -9.20 -3.73
N LEU A 30 -2.12 -9.51 -4.73
CA LEU A 30 -2.18 -8.83 -6.03
C LEU A 30 -3.62 -8.49 -6.36
N LEU A 31 -3.81 -7.51 -7.24
CA LEU A 31 -5.12 -7.25 -7.84
C LEU A 31 -5.51 -8.40 -8.78
N PRO A 32 -6.81 -8.68 -8.94
CA PRO A 32 -7.29 -9.57 -10.00
C PRO A 32 -6.85 -9.08 -11.38
N GLU A 33 -6.51 -10.00 -12.27
CA GLU A 33 -6.14 -9.66 -13.66
C GLU A 33 -7.32 -9.02 -14.44
N ASP A 34 -8.55 -9.46 -14.16
CA ASP A 34 -9.75 -8.86 -14.71
C ASP A 34 -10.13 -7.59 -13.92
N THR A 35 -9.96 -6.44 -14.57
CA THR A 35 -10.23 -5.11 -13.98
C THR A 35 -11.71 -4.85 -13.72
N SER A 36 -12.62 -5.64 -14.29
CA SER A 36 -14.06 -5.59 -13.99
C SER A 36 -14.43 -6.32 -12.71
N THR A 37 -13.52 -7.14 -12.16
CA THR A 37 -13.74 -7.84 -10.89
C THR A 37 -13.87 -6.83 -9.76
N ASP A 38 -14.99 -6.92 -9.03
CA ASP A 38 -15.21 -6.16 -7.80
C ASP A 38 -14.24 -6.60 -6.70
N ILE A 39 -13.74 -5.66 -5.91
CA ILE A 39 -12.83 -5.95 -4.79
C ILE A 39 -13.37 -5.43 -3.46
N ILE A 40 -13.14 -6.21 -2.40
CA ILE A 40 -13.40 -5.83 -1.00
C ILE A 40 -12.06 -5.81 -0.28
N MET A 41 -11.76 -4.68 0.35
CA MET A 41 -10.52 -4.42 1.07
C MET A 41 -10.85 -4.20 2.55
N VAL A 42 -10.18 -4.92 3.44
CA VAL A 42 -10.38 -4.82 4.89
C VAL A 42 -9.02 -4.57 5.54
N GLY A 43 -8.79 -3.36 6.02
CA GLY A 43 -7.47 -2.94 6.51
C GLY A 43 -7.56 -1.89 7.60
N PRO A 44 -7.69 -2.28 8.88
CA PRO A 44 -7.66 -1.33 9.99
C PRO A 44 -6.24 -0.79 10.26
N GLY A 45 -6.15 0.44 10.77
CA GLY A 45 -4.90 1.11 11.10
C GLY A 45 -3.89 1.13 9.93
N THR A 46 -2.65 0.71 10.18
CA THR A 46 -1.61 0.66 9.14
C THR A 46 -1.87 -0.38 8.04
N GLY A 47 -2.83 -1.28 8.25
CA GLY A 47 -3.28 -2.26 7.26
C GLY A 47 -3.90 -1.67 5.99
N ILE A 48 -4.18 -0.35 5.97
CA ILE A 48 -4.63 0.37 4.79
C ILE A 48 -3.55 0.54 3.71
N ALA A 49 -2.26 0.48 4.08
CA ALA A 49 -1.14 0.83 3.21
C ALA A 49 -1.16 0.16 1.82
N PRO A 50 -1.36 -1.17 1.68
CA PRO A 50 -1.37 -1.80 0.37
C PRO A 50 -2.67 -1.52 -0.42
N PHE A 51 -3.78 -1.26 0.27
CA PHE A 51 -5.06 -0.93 -0.37
C PHE A 51 -5.05 0.45 -1.01
N ARG A 52 -4.27 1.39 -0.47
CA ARG A 52 -3.98 2.65 -1.14
C ARG A 52 -3.33 2.40 -2.51
N ALA A 53 -2.30 1.55 -2.58
CA ALA A 53 -1.64 1.21 -3.84
C ALA A 53 -2.60 0.51 -4.83
N PHE A 54 -3.49 -0.37 -4.34
CA PHE A 54 -4.51 -1.01 -5.16
C PHE A 54 -5.47 0.00 -5.79
N MET A 55 -5.91 1.00 -5.03
CA MET A 55 -6.76 2.07 -5.55
C MET A 55 -6.04 2.94 -6.57
N GLU A 56 -4.79 3.32 -6.31
CA GLU A 56 -3.96 4.05 -7.27
C GLU A 56 -3.84 3.29 -8.61
N GLN A 57 -3.57 1.99 -8.55
CA GLN A 57 -3.50 1.13 -9.74
C GLN A 57 -4.85 1.03 -10.47
N ARG A 58 -5.96 0.80 -9.75
CA ARG A 58 -7.30 0.69 -10.38
C ARG A 58 -7.77 2.00 -11.02
N VAL A 59 -7.40 3.15 -10.45
CA VAL A 59 -7.65 4.48 -11.06
C VAL A 59 -6.83 4.63 -12.34
N HIS A 60 -5.54 4.29 -12.30
CA HIS A 60 -4.66 4.33 -13.46
C HIS A 60 -5.19 3.46 -14.61
N ASP A 61 -5.64 2.24 -14.30
CA ASP A 61 -6.15 1.28 -15.28
C ASP A 61 -7.60 1.54 -15.71
N LYS A 62 -8.27 2.54 -15.11
CA LYS A 62 -9.69 2.86 -15.32
C LYS A 62 -10.60 1.64 -15.10
N ALA A 63 -10.27 0.84 -14.08
CA ALA A 63 -10.94 -0.42 -13.77
C ALA A 63 -12.44 -0.18 -13.44
N PRO A 64 -13.38 -0.82 -14.16
CA PRO A 64 -14.81 -0.57 -13.97
C PRO A 64 -15.41 -1.31 -12.77
N GLY A 65 -14.71 -2.32 -12.22
CA GLY A 65 -15.18 -3.06 -11.06
C GLY A 65 -15.23 -2.19 -9.80
N ARG A 66 -16.22 -2.46 -8.95
CA ARG A 66 -16.49 -1.72 -7.71
C ARG A 66 -15.41 -1.99 -6.67
N ASN A 67 -15.21 -1.01 -5.80
CA ASN A 67 -14.21 -1.06 -4.73
C ASN A 67 -14.90 -0.76 -3.41
N TRP A 68 -14.83 -1.68 -2.45
CA TRP A 68 -15.25 -1.44 -1.08
C TRP A 68 -14.05 -1.48 -0.14
N LEU A 69 -13.95 -0.48 0.74
CA LEU A 69 -12.92 -0.41 1.77
C LEU A 69 -13.59 -0.36 3.14
N PHE A 70 -13.24 -1.32 3.99
CA PHE A 70 -13.53 -1.31 5.41
C PHE A 70 -12.28 -0.87 6.16
N PHE A 71 -12.37 0.30 6.79
CA PHE A 71 -11.28 0.93 7.54
C PHE A 71 -11.75 1.23 8.96
N GLY A 72 -10.83 1.20 9.93
CA GLY A 72 -11.06 1.45 11.35
C GLY A 72 -9.77 1.51 12.15
#